data_AF-A0A6N8R416-F1
#
_entry.id   AF-A0A6N8R416-F1
#
_cell.length_a   1.000
_cell.length_b   1.000
_cell.length_c   1.000
_cell.angle_alpha   90.00
_cell.angle_beta   90.00
_cell.angle_gamma   90.00
#
_symmetry.space_group_name_H-M   'P 1'
#
loop_
_entity.id
_entity.type
_entity.pdbx_description
1 polymer ?
#
loop_
_entity_poly.entity_id
_entity_poly.type
_entity_poly.pdbx_seq_one_letter_code
_entity_poly.pdbx_strand_id
1 'polypeptide(L)'
;MRIGMRLLLGYFLLVAVAAWFVLAIFVKEVKPGVRRATEGTLIDTATLLAELARPDLLSGDPTHGQLAQAFNQLQHRPFRANIGGINKVRNEYHVYMTDSQGKVLFDSANKAVGQDYSRWNDVWLTLRGQYGARSTLQNPADPESSVMYVAAPIMDGSRLIGVLSVGKPNAAMAPVI
;
A
#
# COMPACT_ATOMS: atom_id res chain seq x y z
N MET A 1 45.01 -3.53 41.07
CA MET A 1 43.53 -3.57 40.88
C MET A 1 42.94 -2.42 40.04
N ARG A 2 43.67 -1.35 39.67
CA ARG A 2 43.11 -0.22 38.87
C ARG A 2 43.19 -0.40 37.34
N ILE A 3 44.18 -1.15 36.83
CA ILE A 3 44.36 -1.39 35.38
C ILE A 3 43.27 -2.32 34.83
N GLY A 4 42.97 -3.44 35.50
CA GLY A 4 41.96 -4.40 35.05
C GLY A 4 40.55 -3.80 35.00
N MET A 5 40.19 -2.96 35.98
CA MET A 5 38.90 -2.26 35.98
C MET A 5 38.77 -1.26 34.83
N ARG A 6 39.85 -0.53 34.49
CA ARG A 6 39.87 0.42 33.36
C ARG A 6 39.78 -0.28 32.02
N LEU A 7 40.46 -1.42 31.86
CA LEU A 7 40.36 -2.26 30.67
C LEU A 7 38.96 -2.83 30.49
N LEU A 8 38.35 -3.33 31.58
CA LEU A 8 36.99 -3.84 31.55
C LEU A 8 35.97 -2.74 31.21
N LEU A 9 36.12 -1.54 31.77
CA LEU A 9 35.26 -0.39 31.46
C LEU A 9 35.40 0.05 30.00
N GLY A 10 36.62 0.08 29.46
CA GLY A 10 36.87 0.41 28.05
C GLY A 10 36.25 -0.62 27.11
N TYR A 11 36.43 -1.91 27.41
CA TYR A 11 35.80 -3.00 26.66
C TYR A 11 34.28 -2.94 26.72
N PHE A 12 33.71 -2.76 27.91
CA PHE A 12 32.28 -2.63 28.11
C PHE A 12 31.69 -1.45 27.32
N LEU A 13 32.36 -0.31 27.34
CA LEU A 13 31.95 0.87 26.57
C LEU A 13 31.96 0.60 25.07
N LEU A 14 32.99 -0.08 24.56
CA LEU A 14 33.08 -0.47 23.15
C LEU A 14 31.94 -1.40 22.76
N VAL A 15 31.65 -2.42 23.56
CA VAL A 15 30.54 -3.35 23.33
C VAL A 15 29.18 -2.63 23.40
N ALA A 16 28.98 -1.75 24.37
CA ALA A 16 27.74 -0.97 24.50
C ALA A 16 27.49 -0.08 23.29
N VAL A 17 28.53 0.59 22.78
CA VAL A 17 28.45 1.40 21.56
C VAL A 17 28.17 0.53 20.33
N ALA A 18 28.83 -0.63 20.20
CA ALA A 18 28.57 -1.55 19.09
C ALA A 18 27.14 -2.08 19.11
N ALA A 19 26.63 -2.51 20.28
CA ALA A 19 25.26 -2.96 20.45
C ALA A 19 24.24 -1.86 20.14
N TRP A 20 24.51 -0.63 20.60
CA TRP A 20 23.70 0.54 20.27
C TRP A 20 23.66 0.80 18.76
N PHE A 21 24.81 0.75 18.09
CA PHE A 21 24.88 0.93 16.64
C PHE A 21 24.08 -0.13 15.89
N VAL A 22 24.22 -1.41 16.25
CA VAL A 22 23.45 -2.51 15.63
C VAL A 22 21.96 -2.26 15.80
N LEU A 23 21.49 -1.94 17.01
CA LEU A 23 20.08 -1.68 17.28
C LEU A 23 19.57 -0.44 16.49
N ALA A 24 20.36 0.63 16.46
CA ALA A 24 20.00 1.87 15.78
C ALA A 24 19.91 1.70 14.26
N ILE A 25 20.83 0.95 13.64
CA ILE A 25 20.83 0.67 12.20
C ILE A 25 19.63 -0.23 11.85
N PHE A 26 19.40 -1.30 12.62
CA PHE A 26 18.27 -2.21 12.40
C PHE A 26 16.93 -1.46 12.38
N VAL A 27 16.68 -0.60 13.37
CA VAL A 27 15.43 0.16 13.44
C VAL A 27 15.28 1.13 12.25
N LYS A 28 16.38 1.73 11.80
CA LYS A 28 16.38 2.67 10.67
C LYS A 28 16.18 1.98 9.32
N GLU A 29 16.59 0.74 9.13
CA GLU A 29 16.57 0.09 7.82
C GLU A 29 15.38 -0.86 7.61
N VAL A 30 14.88 -1.52 8.66
CA VAL A 30 13.79 -2.51 8.53
C VAL A 30 12.48 -1.85 8.09
N LYS A 31 12.05 -0.78 8.74
CA LYS A 31 10.77 -0.11 8.42
C LYS A 31 10.75 0.45 6.99
N PRO A 32 11.76 1.22 6.53
CA PRO A 32 11.80 1.67 5.15
C PRO A 32 11.93 0.53 4.12
N GLY A 33 12.61 -0.55 4.47
CA GLY A 33 12.75 -1.73 3.61
C GLY A 33 11.39 -2.39 3.32
N VAL A 34 10.62 -2.71 4.36
CA VAL A 34 9.28 -3.31 4.23
C VAL A 34 8.32 -2.40 3.48
N ARG A 35 8.40 -1.09 3.75
CA ARG A 35 7.60 -0.09 3.06
C ARG A 35 7.88 -0.08 1.55
N ARG A 36 9.16 -0.02 1.15
CA ARG A 36 9.56 -0.06 -0.27
C ARG A 36 9.13 -1.35 -0.96
N ALA A 37 9.27 -2.49 -0.30
CA ALA A 37 8.82 -3.77 -0.84
C ALA A 37 7.30 -3.78 -1.06
N THR A 38 6.53 -3.28 -0.09
CA THR A 38 5.06 -3.19 -0.22
C THR A 38 4.66 -2.24 -1.33
N GLU A 39 5.26 -1.04 -1.37
CA GLU A 39 5.04 -0.03 -2.40
C GLU A 39 5.33 -0.59 -3.80
N GLY A 40 6.40 -1.37 -3.95
CA GLY A 40 6.72 -2.14 -5.17
C GLY A 40 5.61 -3.12 -5.57
N THR A 41 5.14 -3.93 -4.63
CA THR A 41 4.02 -4.86 -4.94
C THR A 41 2.72 -4.13 -5.28
N LEU A 42 2.49 -2.96 -4.70
CA LEU A 42 1.30 -2.15 -4.96
C LEU A 42 1.33 -1.51 -6.34
N ILE A 43 2.48 -0.98 -6.79
CA ILE A 43 2.58 -0.41 -8.14
C ILE A 43 2.41 -1.48 -9.21
N ASP A 44 2.99 -2.67 -9.03
CA ASP A 44 2.81 -3.80 -9.95
C ASP A 44 1.34 -4.21 -10.03
N THR A 45 0.69 -4.34 -8.87
CA THR A 45 -0.73 -4.67 -8.79
C THR A 45 -1.60 -3.58 -9.42
N ALA A 46 -1.33 -2.31 -9.15
CA ALA A 46 -2.08 -1.18 -9.70
C ALA A 46 -1.96 -1.11 -11.22
N THR A 47 -0.77 -1.34 -11.77
CA THR A 47 -0.54 -1.32 -13.23
C THR A 47 -1.28 -2.46 -13.91
N LEU A 48 -1.23 -3.67 -13.35
CA LEU A 48 -1.95 -4.83 -13.88
C LEU A 48 -3.47 -4.64 -13.81
N LEU A 49 -3.99 -4.15 -12.68
CA LEU A 49 -5.41 -3.90 -12.53
C LEU A 49 -5.88 -2.74 -13.40
N ALA A 50 -5.05 -1.72 -13.64
CA ALA A 50 -5.38 -0.61 -14.54
C ALA A 50 -5.62 -1.10 -15.97
N GLU A 51 -4.82 -2.04 -16.46
CA GLU A 51 -5.04 -2.65 -17.78
C GLU A 51 -6.34 -3.46 -17.83
N LEU A 52 -6.66 -4.19 -16.76
CA LEU A 52 -7.93 -4.93 -16.65
C LEU A 52 -9.15 -4.00 -16.51
N ALA A 53 -8.98 -2.82 -15.94
CA ALA A 53 -10.04 -1.82 -15.77
C ALA A 53 -10.34 -1.02 -17.04
N ARG A 54 -9.40 -1.00 -18.00
CA ARG A 54 -9.54 -0.21 -19.24
C ARG A 54 -10.82 -0.54 -20.03
N PRO A 55 -11.18 -1.81 -20.30
CA PRO A 55 -12.42 -2.12 -21.01
C PRO A 55 -13.67 -1.64 -20.26
N ASP A 56 -13.65 -1.72 -18.93
CA ASP A 56 -14.77 -1.31 -18.08
C ASP A 56 -15.02 0.20 -18.19
N LEU A 57 -13.96 1.02 -18.21
CA LEU A 57 -14.07 2.46 -18.47
C LEU A 57 -14.54 2.78 -19.89
N LEU A 58 -14.02 2.06 -20.90
CA LEU A 58 -14.39 2.29 -22.30
C LEU A 58 -15.86 1.91 -22.59
N SER A 59 -16.38 0.91 -21.89
CA SER A 59 -17.78 0.49 -22.01
C SER A 59 -18.78 1.47 -21.40
N GLY A 60 -18.32 2.35 -20.49
CA GLY A 60 -19.17 3.27 -19.74
C GLY A 60 -19.92 2.64 -18.56
N ASP A 61 -19.70 1.36 -18.25
CA ASP A 61 -20.27 0.68 -17.06
C ASP A 61 -19.17 0.12 -16.13
N PRO A 62 -18.39 1.00 -15.47
CA PRO A 62 -17.34 0.62 -14.53
C PRO A 62 -17.87 -0.11 -13.30
N THR A 63 -19.15 0.07 -12.96
CA THR A 63 -19.80 -0.53 -11.80
C THR A 63 -20.18 -2.00 -11.98
N HIS A 64 -20.48 -2.42 -13.21
CA HIS A 64 -20.80 -3.82 -13.54
C HIS A 64 -19.75 -4.46 -14.46
N GLY A 65 -18.64 -3.77 -14.69
CA GLY A 65 -17.50 -4.26 -15.46
C GLY A 65 -16.82 -5.50 -14.86
N GLN A 66 -15.88 -6.07 -15.61
CA GLN A 66 -15.18 -7.30 -15.23
C GLN A 66 -14.41 -7.15 -13.92
N LEU A 67 -13.79 -5.99 -13.69
CA LEU A 67 -13.07 -5.70 -12.46
C LEU A 67 -14.01 -5.70 -11.26
N ALA A 68 -15.15 -5.00 -11.37
CA ALA A 68 -16.13 -4.92 -10.30
C ALA A 68 -16.70 -6.30 -9.96
N GLN A 69 -17.03 -7.10 -10.97
CA GLN A 69 -17.47 -8.48 -10.79
C GLN A 69 -16.40 -9.35 -10.12
N ALA A 70 -15.13 -9.22 -10.53
CA ALA A 70 -14.03 -9.97 -9.93
C ALA A 70 -13.87 -9.64 -8.44
N PHE A 71 -13.89 -8.37 -8.06
CA PHE A 71 -13.80 -7.97 -6.65
C PHE A 71 -15.03 -8.40 -5.83
N ASN A 72 -16.23 -8.32 -6.40
CA ASN A 72 -17.44 -8.83 -5.77
C ASN A 72 -17.34 -10.34 -5.51
N GLN A 73 -16.89 -11.13 -6.48
CA GLN A 73 -16.69 -12.58 -6.28
C GLN A 73 -15.60 -12.87 -5.25
N LEU A 74 -14.53 -12.08 -5.27
CA LEU A 74 -13.37 -12.27 -4.41
C LEU A 74 -13.68 -11.96 -2.94
N GLN A 75 -14.60 -11.04 -2.66
CA GLN A 75 -15.14 -10.83 -1.30
C GLN A 75 -15.89 -12.05 -0.75
N HIS A 76 -16.48 -12.86 -1.62
CA HIS A 76 -17.28 -14.04 -1.25
C HIS A 76 -16.50 -15.35 -1.32
N ARG A 77 -15.24 -15.33 -1.77
CA ARG A 77 -14.36 -16.52 -1.83
C ARG A 77 -13.32 -16.49 -0.71
N PRO A 78 -13.62 -17.07 0.47
CA PRO A 78 -12.58 -17.24 1.49
C PRO A 78 -11.50 -18.18 0.95
N PHE A 79 -10.24 -17.81 1.18
CA PHE A 79 -9.11 -18.71 1.01
C PHE A 79 -8.52 -19.03 2.38
N ARG A 80 -7.58 -19.97 2.45
CA ARG A 80 -6.81 -20.20 3.67
C ARG A 80 -5.35 -20.32 3.27
N ALA A 81 -4.58 -19.31 3.63
CA ALA A 81 -3.14 -19.31 3.45
C ALA A 81 -2.47 -19.03 4.80
N ASN A 82 -1.48 -19.85 5.15
CA ASN A 82 -0.59 -19.56 6.27
C ASN A 82 0.69 -18.95 5.70
N ILE A 83 0.88 -17.65 5.96
CA ILE A 83 2.04 -16.89 5.49
C ILE A 83 2.87 -16.54 6.72
N GLY A 84 3.92 -17.32 6.99
CA GLY A 84 4.81 -17.05 8.12
C GLY A 84 4.11 -17.03 9.49
N GLY A 85 3.07 -17.85 9.69
CA GLY A 85 2.25 -17.89 10.91
C GLY A 85 0.98 -17.05 10.84
N ILE A 86 0.83 -16.18 9.84
CA ILE A 86 -0.38 -15.36 9.64
C ILE A 86 -1.38 -16.14 8.80
N ASN A 87 -2.54 -16.44 9.39
CA ASN A 87 -3.65 -17.08 8.70
C ASN A 87 -4.48 -16.04 7.94
N LYS A 88 -4.23 -15.92 6.64
CA LYS A 88 -4.99 -15.05 5.75
C LYS A 88 -6.21 -15.78 5.22
N VAL A 89 -7.39 -15.22 5.50
CA VAL A 89 -8.69 -15.81 5.12
C VAL A 89 -9.45 -15.02 4.06
N ARG A 90 -9.03 -13.78 3.80
CA ARG A 90 -9.64 -12.86 2.84
C ARG A 90 -8.58 -11.94 2.23
N ASN A 91 -8.93 -11.37 1.09
CA ASN A 91 -8.15 -10.28 0.52
C ASN A 91 -8.51 -8.97 1.23
N GLU A 92 -7.49 -8.14 1.47
CA GLU A 92 -7.60 -6.86 2.18
C GLU A 92 -7.26 -5.69 1.26
N TYR A 93 -6.99 -5.94 -0.02
CA TYR A 93 -6.80 -4.86 -0.98
C TYR A 93 -8.07 -4.03 -1.10
N HIS A 94 -7.90 -2.72 -0.96
CA HIS A 94 -8.92 -1.73 -1.25
C HIS A 94 -8.62 -1.11 -2.60
N VAL A 95 -9.42 -1.44 -3.61
CA VAL A 95 -9.22 -0.95 -4.98
C VAL A 95 -10.34 0.01 -5.34
N TYR A 96 -9.98 1.13 -5.93
CA TYR A 96 -10.92 2.05 -6.55
C TYR A 96 -10.38 2.57 -7.88
N MET A 97 -11.28 2.98 -8.77
CA MET A 97 -10.92 3.67 -10.00
C MET A 97 -11.71 4.96 -10.18
N THR A 98 -11.08 5.93 -10.82
CA THR A 98 -11.67 7.24 -11.14
C THR A 98 -11.74 7.46 -12.63
N ASP A 99 -12.57 8.41 -13.05
CA ASP A 99 -12.49 9.00 -14.38
C ASP A 99 -11.24 9.89 -14.53
N SER A 100 -11.06 10.44 -15.73
CA SER A 100 -9.98 11.39 -16.05
C SER A 100 -10.08 12.74 -15.32
N GLN A 101 -11.17 13.00 -14.59
CA GLN A 101 -11.35 14.20 -13.75
C GLN A 101 -11.12 13.89 -12.26
N GLY A 102 -10.92 12.62 -11.89
CA GLY A 102 -10.71 12.20 -10.51
C GLY A 102 -12.00 11.82 -9.76
N LYS A 103 -13.16 11.75 -10.41
CA LYS A 103 -14.40 11.26 -9.78
C LYS A 103 -14.36 9.74 -9.67
N VAL A 104 -14.64 9.20 -8.49
CA VAL A 104 -14.65 7.75 -8.26
C VAL A 104 -15.81 7.09 -9.00
N LEU A 105 -15.50 6.13 -9.85
CA LEU A 105 -16.44 5.37 -10.66
C LEU A 105 -16.70 3.97 -10.09
N PHE A 106 -15.72 3.41 -9.40
CA PHE A 106 -15.83 2.12 -8.71
C PHE A 106 -14.98 2.15 -7.44
N ASP A 107 -15.50 1.49 -6.41
CA ASP A 107 -14.81 1.26 -5.15
C ASP A 107 -15.18 -0.15 -4.66
N SER A 108 -14.17 -1.00 -4.44
CA SER A 108 -14.32 -2.34 -3.88
C SER A 108 -15.01 -2.37 -2.49
N ALA A 109 -14.93 -1.29 -1.71
CA ALA A 109 -15.64 -1.15 -0.44
C ALA A 109 -17.02 -0.48 -0.59
N ASN A 110 -17.34 0.02 -1.79
CA ASN A 110 -18.56 0.76 -2.13
C ASN A 110 -18.85 1.96 -1.21
N LYS A 111 -17.80 2.66 -0.75
CA LYS A 111 -17.89 3.83 0.13
C LYS A 111 -17.69 5.14 -0.60
N ALA A 112 -16.84 5.13 -1.63
CA ALA A 112 -16.35 6.34 -2.29
C ALA A 112 -16.99 6.64 -3.65
N VAL A 113 -17.86 5.76 -4.17
CA VAL A 113 -18.47 5.93 -5.51
C VAL A 113 -19.16 7.30 -5.62
N GLY A 114 -18.83 8.03 -6.68
CA GLY A 114 -19.36 9.37 -6.96
C GLY A 114 -18.61 10.52 -6.28
N GLN A 115 -17.70 10.26 -5.34
CA GLN A 115 -16.91 11.30 -4.68
C GLN A 115 -15.80 11.84 -5.58
N ASP A 116 -15.41 13.09 -5.36
CA ASP A 116 -14.28 13.72 -6.06
C ASP A 116 -12.97 13.39 -5.35
N TYR A 117 -12.16 12.57 -6.00
CA TYR A 117 -10.84 12.19 -5.53
C TYR A 117 -9.68 12.91 -6.26
N SER A 118 -9.97 13.92 -7.08
CA SER A 118 -8.97 14.68 -7.87
C SER A 118 -7.85 15.33 -7.05
N ARG A 119 -8.06 15.52 -5.74
CA ARG A 119 -7.10 16.14 -4.81
C ARG A 119 -6.34 15.16 -3.93
N TRP A 120 -6.63 13.86 -4.01
CA TRP A 120 -5.84 12.87 -3.27
C TRP A 120 -4.53 12.63 -3.99
N ASN A 121 -3.40 12.63 -3.27
CA ASN A 121 -2.07 12.61 -3.90
C ASN A 121 -1.86 11.46 -4.89
N ASP A 122 -2.39 10.26 -4.61
CA ASP A 122 -2.29 9.13 -5.53
C ASP A 122 -3.05 9.37 -6.84
N VAL A 123 -4.21 10.02 -6.80
CA VAL A 123 -4.98 10.37 -8.01
C VAL A 123 -4.41 11.62 -8.68
N TRP A 124 -4.15 12.67 -7.91
CA TRP A 124 -3.67 13.97 -8.37
C TRP A 124 -2.32 13.89 -9.11
N LEU A 125 -1.38 13.10 -8.60
CA LEU A 125 -0.08 12.88 -9.24
C LEU A 125 -0.23 12.03 -10.50
N THR A 126 -0.99 10.94 -10.44
CA THR A 126 -1.18 10.02 -11.56
C THR A 126 -1.93 10.66 -12.73
N LEU A 127 -2.94 11.49 -12.47
CA LEU A 127 -3.61 12.30 -13.50
C LEU A 127 -2.66 13.23 -14.27
N ARG A 128 -1.50 13.57 -13.69
CA ARG A 128 -0.45 14.38 -14.31
C ARG A 128 0.71 13.57 -14.88
N GLY A 129 0.57 12.24 -14.96
CA GLY A 129 1.64 11.35 -15.43
C GLY A 129 2.81 11.23 -14.45
N GLN A 130 2.60 11.55 -13.17
CA GLN A 130 3.60 11.38 -12.12
C GLN A 130 3.29 10.14 -11.27
N TYR A 131 4.28 9.65 -10.54
CA TYR A 131 4.10 8.55 -9.60
C TYR A 131 3.17 8.96 -8.46
N GLY A 132 1.97 8.37 -8.39
CA GLY A 132 0.98 8.64 -7.37
C GLY A 132 1.01 7.64 -6.23
N ALA A 133 1.35 8.10 -5.03
CA ALA A 133 1.28 7.32 -3.81
C ALA A 133 0.85 8.18 -2.62
N ARG A 134 0.17 7.55 -1.64
CA ARG A 134 -0.15 8.17 -0.36
C ARG A 134 -0.21 7.15 0.76
N SER A 135 -0.17 7.64 2.00
CA SER A 135 -0.56 6.86 3.17
C SER A 135 -1.58 7.67 3.95
N THR A 136 -2.66 7.02 4.37
CA THR A 136 -3.77 7.68 5.08
C THR A 136 -4.18 6.84 6.28
N LEU A 137 -4.27 7.46 7.46
CA LEU A 137 -4.81 6.83 8.66
C LEU A 137 -6.32 6.65 8.49
N GLN A 138 -6.83 5.42 8.62
CA GLN A 138 -8.27 5.18 8.63
C GLN A 138 -8.91 5.61 9.96
N ASN A 139 -8.20 5.42 11.07
CA ASN A 139 -8.60 5.84 12.40
C ASN A 139 -7.52 6.79 12.97
N PRO A 140 -7.82 8.09 13.14
CA PRO A 140 -6.86 9.04 13.69
C PRO A 140 -6.35 8.69 15.10
N ALA A 141 -7.10 7.89 15.86
CA ALA A 141 -6.72 7.44 17.20
C ALA A 141 -5.85 6.15 17.20
N ASP A 142 -5.69 5.49 16.05
CA ASP A 142 -4.94 4.26 15.91
C ASP A 142 -3.81 4.42 14.86
N PRO A 143 -2.55 4.57 15.30
CA PRO A 143 -1.39 4.69 14.40
C PRO A 143 -1.19 3.49 13.45
N GLU A 144 -1.68 2.30 13.80
CA GLU A 144 -1.55 1.08 12.99
C GLU A 144 -2.63 0.99 11.89
N SER A 145 -3.63 1.87 11.92
CA SER A 145 -4.71 1.95 10.94
C SER A 145 -4.33 2.61 9.60
N SER A 146 -3.03 2.86 9.38
CA SER A 146 -2.53 3.48 8.15
C SER A 146 -2.76 2.56 6.95
N VAL A 147 -3.20 3.12 5.83
CA VAL A 147 -3.34 2.41 4.55
C VAL A 147 -2.47 3.10 3.53
N MET A 148 -1.59 2.32 2.89
CA MET A 148 -0.79 2.78 1.76
C MET A 148 -1.56 2.57 0.48
N TYR A 149 -1.66 3.62 -0.34
CA TYR A 149 -2.22 3.60 -1.68
C TYR A 149 -1.13 3.90 -2.70
N VAL A 150 -1.12 3.15 -3.79
CA VAL A 150 -0.33 3.43 -4.99
C VAL A 150 -1.25 3.35 -6.19
N ALA A 151 -1.14 4.31 -7.09
CA ALA A 151 -2.00 4.44 -8.24
C ALA A 151 -1.24 4.30 -9.56
N ALA A 152 -1.94 3.77 -10.56
CA ALA A 152 -1.49 3.66 -11.94
C ALA A 152 -2.50 4.31 -12.89
N PRO A 153 -2.05 4.93 -13.99
CA PRO A 153 -2.95 5.54 -14.95
C PRO A 153 -3.66 4.46 -15.76
N ILE A 154 -4.94 4.67 -16.06
CA ILE A 154 -5.67 3.86 -17.04
C ILE A 154 -5.60 4.60 -18.37
N MET A 155 -4.95 3.98 -19.36
CA MET A 155 -4.65 4.60 -20.65
C MET A 155 -5.47 3.95 -21.77
N ASP A 156 -5.96 4.76 -22.70
CA ASP A 156 -6.45 4.34 -24.00
C ASP A 156 -5.50 4.83 -25.09
N GLY A 157 -4.56 3.97 -25.48
CA GLY A 157 -3.41 4.41 -26.27
C GLY A 157 -2.57 5.43 -25.47
N SER A 158 -2.44 6.65 -25.99
CA SER A 158 -1.75 7.75 -25.32
C SER A 158 -2.66 8.63 -24.46
N ARG A 159 -3.98 8.38 -24.46
CA ARG A 159 -4.96 9.17 -23.72
C ARG A 159 -5.16 8.61 -22.32
N LEU A 160 -4.96 9.43 -21.30
CA LEU A 160 -5.37 9.09 -19.93
C LEU A 160 -6.91 9.14 -19.86
N ILE A 161 -7.53 8.03 -19.51
CA ILE A 161 -9.00 7.91 -19.37
C ILE A 161 -9.46 7.77 -17.92
N GLY A 162 -8.53 7.45 -17.00
CA GLY A 162 -8.82 7.34 -15.58
C GLY A 162 -7.58 7.00 -14.75
N VAL A 163 -7.80 6.74 -13.46
CA VAL A 163 -6.76 6.30 -12.53
C VAL A 163 -7.27 5.11 -11.75
N LEU A 164 -6.45 4.09 -11.57
CA LEU A 164 -6.71 2.98 -10.66
C LEU A 164 -5.77 3.07 -9.47
N SER A 165 -6.31 2.98 -8.25
CA SER A 165 -5.54 3.00 -7.01
C SER A 165 -5.75 1.72 -6.22
N VAL A 166 -4.65 1.18 -5.69
CA VAL A 166 -4.64 -0.02 -4.85
C VAL A 166 -4.13 0.33 -3.48
N GLY A 167 -4.98 0.11 -2.48
CA GLY A 167 -4.71 0.31 -1.07
C GLY A 167 -4.43 -0.99 -0.35
N LYS A 168 -3.45 -1.00 0.56
CA LYS A 168 -3.22 -2.09 1.51
C LYS A 168 -3.07 -1.55 2.94
N PRO A 169 -3.84 -2.05 3.91
CA PRO A 169 -3.65 -1.70 5.32
C PRO A 169 -2.26 -2.09 5.82
N ASN A 170 -1.60 -1.18 6.53
CA ASN A 170 -0.36 -1.41 7.26
C ASN A 170 -0.56 -2.26 8.50
N ALA A 171 -1.81 -2.56 8.91
CA ALA A 171 -2.09 -3.55 9.95
C ALA A 171 -1.48 -4.95 9.64
N ALA A 172 -1.08 -5.19 8.38
CA ALA A 172 -0.29 -6.35 7.97
C ALA A 172 1.25 -6.18 8.14
N MET A 173 1.72 -5.07 8.73
CA MET A 173 3.12 -4.74 9.00
C MET A 173 3.42 -4.56 10.50
N ALA A 174 2.42 -4.72 11.37
CA ALA A 174 2.62 -4.92 12.80
C ALA A 174 3.47 -6.21 13.00
N PRO A 175 4.39 -6.23 13.96
CA PRO A 175 5.69 -6.86 13.79
C PRO A 175 5.57 -8.35 13.45
N VAL A 176 6.15 -8.71 12.30
CA VAL A 176 6.82 -9.99 12.13
C VAL A 176 8.06 -9.95 13.04
N ILE A 177 7.84 -10.04 14.35
CA ILE A 177 8.87 -10.27 15.38
C ILE A 177 8.27 -11.26 16.37
#